data_AF-A0A919MF82-F1
#
_entry.id   AF-A0A919MF82-F1
#
_cell.length_a   1.000
_cell.length_b   1.000
_cell.length_c   1.000
_cell.angle_alpha   90.00
_cell.angle_beta   90.00
_cell.angle_gamma   90.00
#
_symmetry.space_group_name_H-M   'P 1'
#
loop_
_entity.id
_entity.type
_entity.pdbx_description
1 polymer ?
#
loop_
_entity_poly.entity_id
_entity_poly.type
_entity_poly.pdbx_seq_one_letter_code
_entity_poly.pdbx_strand_id
1 'polypeptide(L)'
;MRATNDEITWRAGSTGSYPLCGLLFCRCGARFCRSSSPASKREYLSVCGCRLWPLDADNIERLVRAEAVSRAPGAATLGGSMKPPEALSHLYSRIEVGGTVDDVRFVRRM
;
A
#
# COMPACT_ATOMS: atom_id res chain seq x y z
N MET A 1 11.16 -31.55 15.97
CA MET A 1 10.62 -31.51 14.59
C MET A 1 10.58 -30.05 14.17
N ARG A 2 11.71 -29.47 13.75
CA ARG A 2 12.08 -29.12 12.36
C ARG A 2 10.94 -28.53 11.52
N ALA A 3 11.20 -27.28 11.10
CA ALA A 3 10.40 -26.33 10.36
C ALA A 3 9.64 -26.89 9.15
N THR A 4 8.45 -26.35 8.90
CA THR A 4 7.76 -26.49 7.62
C THR A 4 7.35 -25.11 7.10
N ASN A 5 8.24 -24.61 6.25
CA ASN A 5 7.97 -23.92 4.99
C ASN A 5 7.05 -22.70 5.01
N ASP A 6 7.71 -21.54 5.06
CA ASP A 6 7.65 -20.52 4.01
C ASP A 6 6.99 -21.04 2.72
N GLU A 7 5.71 -20.76 2.55
CA GLU A 7 5.10 -20.65 1.24
C GLU A 7 4.71 -19.18 1.02
N ILE A 8 5.74 -18.32 0.96
CA ILE A 8 5.61 -16.99 0.36
C ILE A 8 5.43 -17.22 -1.15
N THR A 9 4.20 -17.54 -1.53
CA THR A 9 3.81 -17.75 -2.91
C THR A 9 3.86 -16.42 -3.65
N TRP A 10 5.00 -16.20 -4.31
CA TRP A 10 5.26 -15.19 -5.33
C TRP A 10 4.33 -15.40 -6.54
N ARG A 11 3.05 -15.02 -6.42
CA ARG A 11 2.17 -14.85 -7.58
C ARG A 11 2.10 -13.37 -7.95
N ALA A 12 2.93 -13.03 -8.93
CA ALA A 12 2.66 -11.97 -9.88
C ALA A 12 1.47 -12.41 -10.75
N GLY A 13 0.31 -11.82 -10.50
CA GLY A 13 -0.93 -12.07 -11.22
C GLY A 13 -2.04 -11.31 -10.49
N SER A 14 -2.59 -10.29 -11.15
CA SER A 14 -3.60 -9.35 -10.63
C SER A 14 -3.05 -8.20 -9.76
N THR A 15 -2.33 -7.27 -10.40
CA THR A 15 -2.10 -5.89 -9.90
C THR A 15 -3.39 -5.07 -9.74
N GLY A 16 -4.57 -5.66 -9.93
CA GLY A 16 -5.88 -4.99 -9.82
C GLY A 16 -6.42 -4.81 -8.39
N SER A 17 -5.93 -5.57 -7.40
CA SER A 17 -6.54 -5.60 -6.06
C SER A 17 -5.66 -5.07 -4.92
N TYR A 18 -4.46 -4.52 -5.14
CA TYR A 18 -3.64 -3.90 -4.09
C TYR A 18 -2.72 -2.83 -4.70
N PRO A 19 -3.25 -1.67 -5.12
CA PRO A 19 -2.51 -0.62 -5.83
C PRO A 19 -1.32 -0.04 -5.07
N LEU A 20 -1.25 -0.23 -3.74
CA LEU A 20 -0.15 0.30 -2.92
C LEU A 20 0.93 -0.75 -2.59
N CYS A 21 0.81 -1.95 -3.14
CA CYS A 21 1.82 -2.99 -2.95
C CYS A 21 3.19 -2.52 -3.47
N GLY A 22 4.21 -2.53 -2.61
CA GLY A 22 5.54 -2.02 -2.93
C GLY A 22 5.74 -0.51 -2.71
N LEU A 23 4.66 0.24 -2.45
CA LEU A 23 4.72 1.67 -2.10
C LEU A 23 4.48 1.92 -0.61
N LEU A 24 3.87 1.00 0.14
CA LEU A 24 3.63 1.15 1.58
C LEU A 24 4.78 0.65 2.45
N PHE A 25 5.19 1.50 3.39
CA PHE A 25 6.24 1.24 4.37
C PHE A 25 5.78 1.65 5.76
N CYS A 26 6.23 0.96 6.79
CA CYS A 26 6.15 1.44 8.15
C CYS A 26 7.18 2.56 8.35
N ARG A 27 6.95 3.44 9.33
CA ARG A 27 7.91 4.49 9.73
C ARG A 27 9.29 3.94 10.15
N CYS A 28 9.35 2.69 10.61
CA CYS A 28 10.62 2.00 10.88
C CYS A 28 11.36 1.53 9.62
N GLY A 29 10.77 1.70 8.43
CA GLY A 29 11.33 1.33 7.14
C GLY A 29 10.92 -0.05 6.62
N ALA A 30 10.21 -0.86 7.41
CA ALA A 30 9.73 -2.16 6.96
C ALA A 30 8.61 -2.04 5.91
N ARG A 31 8.58 -2.94 4.92
CA ARG A 31 7.53 -2.94 3.90
C ARG A 31 6.22 -3.50 4.46
N PHE A 32 5.11 -3.03 3.88
CA PHE A 32 3.82 -3.70 4.02
C PHE A 32 3.63 -4.71 2.87
N CYS A 33 3.06 -5.85 3.22
CA CYS A 33 2.71 -6.93 2.31
C CYS A 33 1.18 -7.07 2.24
N ARG A 34 0.72 -7.65 1.14
CA ARG A 34 -0.70 -8.00 0.95
C ARG A 34 -1.08 -9.04 1.99
N SER A 35 -2.21 -8.84 2.66
CA SER A 35 -2.80 -9.78 3.60
C SER A 35 -4.29 -9.86 3.36
N SER A 36 -4.86 -11.05 3.44
CA SER A 36 -6.30 -11.26 3.44
C SER A 36 -6.70 -11.82 4.80
N SER A 37 -7.61 -11.15 5.50
CA SER A 37 -8.16 -11.70 6.74
C SER A 37 -9.15 -12.83 6.44
N PRO A 38 -9.45 -13.70 7.43
CA PRO A 38 -10.47 -14.76 7.30
C PRO A 38 -11.86 -14.22 6.94
N ALA A 39 -12.13 -12.95 7.21
CA ALA A 39 -13.36 -12.25 6.85
C ALA A 39 -13.38 -11.78 5.38
N SER A 40 -12.47 -12.27 4.54
CA SER A 40 -12.26 -11.82 3.15
C SER A 40 -11.97 -10.32 3.02
N LYS A 41 -11.51 -9.68 4.10
CA LYS A 41 -11.15 -8.26 4.09
C LYS A 41 -9.74 -8.08 3.55
N ARG A 42 -9.57 -7.11 2.65
CA ARG A 42 -8.28 -6.74 2.07
C ARG A 42 -7.49 -5.88 3.05
N GLU A 43 -6.26 -6.29 3.34
CA GLU A 43 -5.43 -5.63 4.33
C GLU A 43 -3.97 -5.52 3.89
N TYR A 44 -3.28 -4.53 4.44
CA TYR A 44 -1.82 -4.45 4.36
C TYR A 44 -1.23 -4.74 5.74
N LEU A 45 -0.34 -5.73 5.82
CA LEU A 45 0.34 -6.12 7.06
C LEU A 45 1.84 -5.86 6.94
N SER A 46 2.45 -5.32 8.00
CA SER A 46 3.90 -5.24 8.11
C SER A 46 4.36 -6.14 9.26
N VAL A 47 5.44 -6.88 9.04
CA VAL A 47 6.01 -7.84 10.01
C VAL A 47 6.90 -7.18 11.07
N CYS A 48 7.03 -5.84 11.06
CA CYS A 48 7.93 -5.12 11.97
C CYS A 48 7.45 -5.02 13.42
N GLY A 49 6.20 -5.36 13.72
CA GLY A 49 5.63 -5.25 15.07
C GLY A 49 5.38 -3.82 15.56
N CYS A 50 5.74 -2.78 14.78
CA CYS A 50 5.45 -1.37 15.14
C CYS A 50 3.95 -1.05 15.15
N ARG A 51 3.13 -1.87 14.50
CA ARG A 51 1.67 -1.80 14.54
C ARG A 51 1.10 -3.11 15.05
N LEU A 52 0.12 -3.00 15.94
CA LEU A 52 -0.62 -4.13 16.48
C LEU A 52 -1.70 -4.65 15.51
N TRP A 53 -2.16 -3.81 14.59
CA TRP A 53 -3.27 -4.12 13.69
C TRP A 53 -2.89 -3.91 12.22
N PRO A 54 -3.35 -4.80 11.31
CA PRO A 54 -3.26 -4.58 9.87
C PRO A 54 -3.91 -3.27 9.44
N LEU A 55 -3.47 -2.73 8.30
CA LEU A 55 -4.15 -1.62 7.65
C LEU A 55 -5.31 -2.15 6.83
N ASP A 56 -6.48 -1.55 6.98
CA ASP A 56 -7.59 -1.70 6.05
C ASP A 56 -7.16 -1.15 4.67
N ALA A 57 -7.17 -2.01 3.64
CA ALA A 57 -6.70 -1.64 2.31
C ALA A 57 -7.58 -0.56 1.67
N ASP A 58 -8.90 -0.64 1.81
CA ASP A 58 -9.83 0.32 1.20
C ASP A 58 -9.67 1.71 1.82
N ASN A 59 -9.48 1.77 3.13
CA ASN A 59 -9.30 3.04 3.83
C ASN A 59 -7.99 3.74 3.44
N ILE A 60 -6.85 3.03 3.48
CA ILE A 60 -5.56 3.64 3.13
C ILE A 60 -5.49 3.99 1.64
N GLU A 61 -6.08 3.17 0.76
CA GLU A 61 -6.14 3.46 -0.68
C GLU A 61 -6.97 4.69 -1.00
N ARG A 62 -8.09 4.88 -0.31
CA ARG A 62 -8.93 6.08 -0.44
C ARG A 62 -8.18 7.34 0.03
N LEU A 63 -7.47 7.25 1.14
CA LEU A 63 -6.66 8.37 1.68
C LEU A 63 -5.57 8.76 0.69
N VAL A 64 -4.80 7.80 0.20
CA VAL A 64 -3.72 8.03 -0.78
C VAL A 64 -4.28 8.63 -2.08
N ARG A 65 -5.42 8.14 -2.56
CA ARG A 65 -6.07 8.68 -3.77
C ARG A 65 -6.53 10.12 -3.58
N ALA A 66 -7.13 10.45 -2.44
CA ALA A 66 -7.55 11.82 -2.13
C ALA A 66 -6.36 12.78 -2.10
N GLU A 67 -5.24 12.35 -1.52
CA GLU A 67 -4.00 13.13 -1.51
C GLU A 67 -3.44 13.33 -2.93
N ALA A 68 -3.38 12.27 -3.72
CA ALA A 68 -2.93 12.32 -5.11
C ALA A 68 -3.76 13.28 -5.97
N VAL A 69 -5.10 13.26 -5.84
CA VAL A 69 -6.01 14.18 -6.54
C VAL A 69 -5.78 15.62 -6.10
N SER A 70 -5.59 15.87 -4.80
CA SER A 70 -5.30 17.21 -4.28
C SER A 70 -3.99 17.77 -4.81
N ARG A 71 -2.98 16.92 -5.03
CA ARG A 71 -1.66 17.35 -5.50
C ARG A 71 -1.56 17.53 -7.00
N ALA A 72 -2.17 16.63 -7.74
CA ALA A 72 -2.13 16.61 -9.18
C ALA A 72 -3.57 16.55 -9.70
N PRO A 73 -4.30 17.67 -9.67
CA PRO A 73 -5.66 17.72 -10.23
C PRO A 73 -5.67 17.31 -11.71
N GLY A 74 -4.56 17.53 -12.44
CA GLY A 74 -4.36 17.05 -13.81
C GLY A 74 -4.09 15.54 -13.96
N ALA A 75 -3.66 14.86 -12.89
CA ALA A 75 -3.53 13.40 -12.88
C ALA A 75 -4.90 12.71 -12.78
N ALA A 76 -5.92 13.41 -12.29
CA ALA A 76 -7.32 12.97 -12.38
C ALA A 76 -7.83 13.03 -13.84
N THR A 77 -7.30 13.93 -14.66
CA THR A 77 -7.62 14.06 -16.10
C THR A 77 -6.88 13.03 -16.97
N LEU A 78 -5.87 12.34 -16.43
CA LEU A 78 -5.21 11.17 -17.02
C LEU A 78 -6.06 9.88 -16.89
N GLY A 79 -7.37 10.02 -16.69
CA GLY A 79 -8.37 8.96 -16.60
C GLY A 79 -8.59 8.15 -17.89
N GLY A 80 -7.60 8.04 -18.77
CA GLY A 80 -7.69 7.27 -20.02
C GLY A 80 -6.56 6.27 -20.28
N SER A 81 -5.39 6.36 -19.63
CA SER A 81 -4.24 5.53 -20.07
C SER A 81 -3.33 4.98 -18.97
N MET A 82 -3.18 5.65 -17.82
CA MET A 82 -2.34 5.13 -16.73
C MET A 82 -3.15 4.35 -15.71
N LYS A 83 -2.71 3.13 -15.39
CA LYS A 83 -3.31 2.34 -14.31
C LYS A 83 -3.05 3.06 -12.97
N PRO A 84 -4.01 3.12 -12.04
CA PRO A 84 -3.85 3.75 -10.73
C PRO A 84 -2.53 3.45 -9.98
N PRO A 85 -2.00 2.21 -9.96
CA PRO A 85 -0.70 1.93 -9.32
C PRO A 85 0.49 2.62 -10.00
N GLU A 86 0.46 2.81 -11.32
CA GLU A 86 1.54 3.46 -12.07
C GLU A 86 1.59 4.95 -11.74
N ALA A 87 0.43 5.63 -11.79
CA ALA A 87 0.32 7.05 -11.44
C ALA A 87 0.83 7.34 -10.01
N LEU A 88 0.50 6.48 -9.04
CA LEU A 88 0.97 6.62 -7.66
C LEU A 88 2.49 6.43 -7.55
N SER A 89 3.05 5.49 -8.31
CA SER A 89 4.50 5.32 -8.34
C SER A 89 5.23 6.52 -8.97
N HIS A 90 4.59 7.26 -9.88
CA HIS A 90 5.17 8.50 -10.42
C HIS A 90 5.16 9.64 -9.39
N LEU A 91 4.15 9.70 -8.53
CA LEU A 91 4.02 10.76 -7.52
C LEU A 91 4.85 10.49 -6.25
N TYR A 92 4.95 9.23 -5.83
CA TYR A 92 5.56 8.86 -4.56
C TYR A 92 6.67 7.82 -4.75
N SER A 93 7.79 8.05 -4.07
CA SER A 93 8.85 7.05 -3.93
C SER A 93 8.48 6.01 -2.86
N ARG A 94 7.81 6.44 -1.78
CA ARG A 94 7.18 5.59 -0.77
C ARG A 94 6.13 6.34 0.05
N ILE A 95 5.21 5.59 0.65
CA ILE A 95 4.16 6.07 1.55
C ILE A 95 4.43 5.41 2.90
N GLU A 96 4.77 6.22 3.90
CA GLU A 96 5.11 5.74 5.24
C GLU A 96 3.88 5.83 6.14
N VAL A 97 3.54 4.75 6.84
CA VAL A 97 2.42 4.69 7.78
C VAL A 97 2.94 4.40 9.19
N GLY A 98 2.54 5.21 10.16
CA GLY A 98 2.90 5.08 11.56
C GLY A 98 1.91 4.25 12.37
N GLY A 99 1.66 4.65 13.61
CA GLY A 99 0.86 3.85 14.56
C GLY A 99 -0.62 3.74 14.19
N THR A 100 -1.18 4.78 13.56
CA THR A 100 -2.58 4.85 13.13
C THR A 100 -2.69 5.00 11.62
N VAL A 101 -3.88 4.78 11.05
CA VAL A 101 -4.11 4.93 9.59
C VAL A 101 -4.03 6.39 9.13
N ASP A 102 -4.15 7.34 10.06
CA ASP A 102 -4.07 8.78 9.80
C ASP A 102 -2.64 9.33 9.92
N ASP A 103 -1.74 8.58 10.55
CA ASP A 103 -0.31 8.91 10.63
C ASP A 103 0.41 8.47 9.33
N VAL A 104 0.11 9.17 8.24
CA VAL A 104 0.63 8.88 6.89
C VAL A 104 1.55 9.99 6.41
N ARG A 105 2.76 9.62 5.98
CA ARG A 105 3.71 10.52 5.33
C ARG A 105 3.97 10.10 3.90
N PHE A 106 3.74 11.03 2.99
CA PHE A 106 3.99 10.86 1.56
C PHE A 106 5.41 11.30 1.22
N VAL A 107 6.27 10.33 0.86
CA VAL A 107 7.63 10.61 0.38
C VAL A 107 7.60 10.69 -1.12
N ARG A 108 7.94 11.86 -1.65
CA ARG A 108 7.82 12.15 -3.09
C ARG A 108 8.97 11.53 -3.86
N ARG A 109 8.73 11.34 -5.16
CA ARG A 109 9.79 11.10 -6.14
C ARG A 109 10.12 12.50 -6.72
N MET A 110 11.34 12.98 -6.48
CA MET A 110 11.84 14.24 -7.06
C MET A 110 12.22 14.03 -8.52
#